data_AF-A0A950RK02-F1
#
_entry.id   AF-A0A950RK02-F1
#
_cell.length_a   1.000
_cell.length_b   1.000
_cell.length_c   1.000
_cell.angle_alpha   90.00
_cell.angle_beta   90.00
_cell.angle_gamma   90.00
#
_symmetry.space_group_name_H-M   'P 1'
#
loop_
_entity.id
_entity.type
_entity.pdbx_description
1 polymer ?
#
loop_
_entity_poly.entity_id
_entity_poly.type
_entity_poly.pdbx_seq_one_letter_code
_entity_poly.pdbx_strand_id
1 'polypeptide(L)'
;FKTITFSAAGAVAGLAGGLYAFHEGFVWPSILGVVLSTQIVLYCLFGGTGTLVGAILGVIAIEGLSYALSERFPTVWPVLLGVLLLLVILFLPRGVISLCVSERERVGDFGRRRRTKGTAPPELVSPEGEHVPP
;
A
#
# COMPACT_ATOMS: atom_id res chain seq x y z
N PHE A 1 -24.99 2.77 -5.20
CA PHE A 1 -24.27 3.26 -4.01
C PHE A 1 -22.76 3.10 -4.10
N LYS A 2 -22.21 1.88 -4.31
CA LYS A 2 -20.75 1.64 -4.34
C LYS A 2 -19.97 2.47 -5.38
N THR A 3 -20.56 2.74 -6.54
CA THR A 3 -19.99 3.59 -7.60
C THR A 3 -19.97 5.07 -7.24
N ILE A 4 -21.01 5.57 -6.55
CA ILE A 4 -21.07 6.98 -6.10
C ILE A 4 -20.00 7.22 -5.02
N THR A 5 -19.87 6.32 -4.05
CA THR A 5 -18.83 6.42 -3.01
C THR A 5 -17.42 6.34 -3.60
N PHE A 6 -17.19 5.46 -4.59
CA PHE A 6 -15.90 5.38 -5.28
C PHE A 6 -15.59 6.65 -6.07
N SER A 7 -16.56 7.17 -6.84
CA SER A 7 -16.39 8.40 -7.61
C SER A 7 -16.16 9.60 -6.69
N ALA A 8 -16.85 9.69 -5.55
CA ALA A 8 -16.65 10.73 -4.56
C ALA A 8 -15.25 10.65 -3.91
N ALA A 9 -14.80 9.45 -3.53
CA ALA A 9 -13.45 9.25 -2.99
C ALA A 9 -12.36 9.60 -4.02
N GLY A 10 -12.55 9.19 -5.27
CA GLY A 10 -11.64 9.52 -6.38
C GLY A 10 -11.60 11.02 -6.68
N ALA A 11 -12.75 11.71 -6.61
CA ALA A 11 -12.81 13.16 -6.77
C ALA A 11 -12.03 13.89 -5.68
N VAL A 12 -12.18 13.48 -4.41
CA VAL A 12 -11.43 14.05 -3.28
C VAL A 12 -9.93 13.77 -3.41
N ALA A 13 -9.55 12.53 -3.78
CA ALA A 13 -8.15 12.17 -3.98
C ALA A 13 -7.49 12.96 -5.13
N GLY A 14 -8.20 13.14 -6.24
CA GLY A 14 -7.74 13.94 -7.37
C GLY A 14 -7.60 15.43 -7.03
N LEU A 15 -8.56 16.00 -6.30
CA LEU A 15 -8.49 17.37 -5.81
C LEU A 15 -7.32 17.59 -4.85
N ALA A 16 -7.09 16.65 -3.92
CA ALA A 16 -5.95 16.73 -3.00
C ALA A 16 -4.60 16.72 -3.75
N GLY A 17 -4.44 15.83 -4.74
CA GLY A 17 -3.23 15.78 -5.56
C GLY A 17 -3.03 17.03 -6.42
N GLY A 18 -4.11 17.55 -7.02
CA GLY A 18 -4.07 18.80 -7.79
C GLY A 18 -3.71 20.01 -6.93
N LEU A 19 -4.24 20.08 -5.71
CA LEU A 19 -3.94 21.15 -4.76
C LEU A 19 -2.49 21.05 -4.26
N TYR A 20 -1.98 19.86 -4.02
CA TYR A 20 -0.57 19.64 -3.67
C TYR A 20 0.37 20.12 -4.78
N ALA A 21 0.08 19.77 -6.04
CA ALA A 21 0.87 20.26 -7.18
C ALA A 21 0.80 21.79 -7.33
N PHE A 22 -0.37 22.39 -7.07
CA PHE A 22 -0.53 23.84 -7.05
C PHE A 22 0.24 24.51 -5.90
N HIS A 23 0.27 23.89 -4.72
CA HIS A 23 1.00 24.37 -3.55
C HIS A 23 2.51 24.45 -3.80
N GLU A 24 3.09 23.42 -4.40
CA GLU A 24 4.53 23.38 -4.71
C GLU A 24 4.92 24.32 -5.86
N GLY A 25 3.97 24.69 -6.73
CA GLY A 25 4.15 25.68 -7.79
C GLY A 25 5.08 25.28 -8.95
N PHE A 26 6.04 24.38 -8.73
CA PHE A 26 6.93 23.82 -9.74
C PHE A 26 7.40 22.41 -9.35
N VAL A 27 7.27 21.46 -10.28
CA VAL A 27 7.67 20.07 -10.08
C VAL A 27 9.01 19.82 -10.79
N TRP A 28 10.09 19.70 -10.02
CA TRP A 28 11.41 19.32 -10.51
C TRP A 28 11.67 17.83 -10.23
N PRO A 29 12.44 17.10 -11.05
CA PRO A 29 12.71 15.67 -10.85
C PRO A 29 13.29 15.32 -9.47
N SER A 30 13.92 16.29 -8.81
CA SER A 30 14.49 16.14 -7.47
C SER A 30 13.46 15.82 -6.38
N ILE A 31 12.19 16.22 -6.54
CA ILE A 31 11.14 15.93 -5.55
C ILE A 31 10.77 14.44 -5.52
N LEU A 32 11.02 13.72 -6.63
CA LEU A 32 10.87 12.27 -6.75
C LEU A 32 12.18 11.54 -6.37
N GLY A 33 13.11 12.23 -5.71
CA GLY A 33 14.39 11.69 -5.31
C GLY A 33 14.30 10.62 -4.23
N VAL A 34 15.47 10.21 -3.74
CA VAL A 34 15.63 9.13 -2.75
C VAL A 34 14.84 9.37 -1.46
N VAL A 35 14.67 10.64 -1.07
CA VAL A 35 13.94 11.03 0.14
C VAL A 35 12.48 10.58 0.07
N LEU A 36 11.78 10.97 -0.99
CA LEU A 36 10.37 10.62 -1.17
C LEU A 36 10.19 9.11 -1.30
N SER A 37 11.08 8.42 -2.04
CA SER A 37 11.05 6.96 -2.16
C SER A 37 11.19 6.28 -0.80
N THR A 38 12.14 6.73 0.03
CA THR A 38 12.36 6.22 1.39
C THR A 38 11.12 6.46 2.27
N GLN A 39 10.54 7.66 2.20
CA GLN A 39 9.33 8.02 2.93
C GLN A 39 8.14 7.15 2.54
N ILE A 40 7.89 6.91 1.24
CA ILE A 40 6.79 6.05 0.79
C ILE A 40 6.93 4.63 1.35
N VAL A 41 8.13 4.04 1.29
CA VAL A 41 8.38 2.72 1.88
C VAL A 41 8.15 2.75 3.38
N LEU A 42 8.60 3.81 4.05
CA LEU A 42 8.41 3.99 5.48
C LEU A 42 6.92 4.08 5.84
N TYR A 43 6.12 4.84 5.10
CA TYR A 43 4.67 4.92 5.30
C TYR A 43 4.00 3.55 5.17
N CYS A 44 4.37 2.77 4.15
CA CYS A 44 3.86 1.41 3.96
C CYS A 44 4.26 0.48 5.09
N LEU A 45 5.51 0.56 5.53
CA LEU A 45 6.06 -0.31 6.57
C LEU A 45 5.49 0.02 7.94
N PHE A 46 5.42 1.31 8.28
CA PHE A 46 4.82 1.78 9.52
C PHE A 46 3.34 1.41 9.58
N GLY A 47 2.64 1.55 8.44
CA GLY A 47 1.22 1.29 8.24
C GLY A 47 0.75 -0.17 8.34
N GLY A 48 1.63 -1.13 8.08
CA GLY A 48 1.30 -2.57 8.10
C GLY A 48 0.47 -3.05 6.89
N THR A 49 0.64 -4.31 6.50
CA THR A 49 0.15 -4.87 5.23
C THR A 49 -1.33 -5.29 5.22
N GLY A 50 -2.22 -4.60 5.93
CA GLY A 50 -3.56 -5.13 6.12
C GLY A 50 -4.64 -4.16 6.55
N THR A 51 -4.41 -2.86 6.64
CA THR A 51 -5.49 -1.90 6.94
C THR A 51 -5.23 -0.54 6.27
N LEU A 52 -6.29 0.08 5.71
CA LEU A 52 -6.23 1.45 5.18
C LEU A 52 -5.97 2.47 6.31
N VAL A 53 -6.58 2.23 7.47
CA VAL A 53 -6.44 3.07 8.67
C VAL A 53 -4.99 3.08 9.16
N GLY A 54 -4.33 1.92 9.11
CA GLY A 54 -2.92 1.82 9.46
C GLY A 54 -2.02 2.65 8.55
N ALA A 55 -2.24 2.59 7.23
CA ALA A 55 -1.49 3.42 6.28
C ALA A 55 -1.67 4.93 6.55
N ILE A 56 -2.89 5.38 6.85
CA ILE A 56 -3.15 6.80 7.17
C ILE A 56 -2.40 7.23 8.44
N LEU A 57 -2.46 6.43 9.51
CA LEU A 57 -1.73 6.71 10.75
C LEU A 57 -0.21 6.69 10.54
N GLY A 58 0.29 5.76 9.71
CA GLY A 58 1.70 5.69 9.34
C GLY A 58 2.17 6.94 8.61
N VAL A 59 1.40 7.44 7.65
CA VAL A 59 1.71 8.70 6.95
C VAL A 59 1.75 9.87 7.93
N ILE A 60 0.74 10.03 8.78
CA ILE A 60 0.68 11.15 9.73
C ILE A 60 1.85 11.11 10.73
N ALA A 61 2.16 9.94 11.28
CA ALA A 61 3.23 9.79 12.26
C ALA A 61 4.61 10.06 11.65
N ILE A 62 4.90 9.45 10.49
CA ILE A 62 6.18 9.62 9.83
C ILE A 62 6.33 11.01 9.24
N GLU A 63 5.27 11.62 8.72
CA GLU A 63 5.37 12.97 8.18
C GLU A 63 5.55 14.01 9.27
N GLY A 64 4.86 13.88 10.41
CA GLY A 64 5.12 14.71 11.59
C GLY A 64 6.56 14.55 12.11
N LEU A 65 7.08 13.33 12.11
CA LEU A 65 8.47 13.07 12.48
C LEU A 65 9.44 13.67 11.47
N SER A 66 9.20 13.49 10.17
CA SER A 66 10.00 14.05 9.08
C SER A 66 10.06 15.57 9.17
N TYR A 67 8.92 16.21 9.45
CA TYR A 67 8.82 17.65 9.66
C TYR A 67 9.65 18.12 10.87
N ALA A 68 9.51 17.44 12.01
CA ALA A 68 10.27 17.77 13.22
C ALA A 68 11.79 17.56 13.05
N LEU A 69 12.21 16.54 12.29
CA LEU A 69 13.62 16.33 11.95
C LEU A 69 14.14 17.39 10.98
N SER A 70 13.30 17.81 10.01
CA SER A 70 13.63 18.86 9.03
C SER A 70 13.93 20.18 9.72
N GLU A 71 13.10 20.57 10.70
CA GLU A 71 13.25 21.82 11.44
C GLU A 71 14.53 21.87 12.28
N ARG A 72 14.94 20.71 12.85
CA ARG A 72 16.06 20.65 13.79
C ARG A 72 17.40 20.37 13.12
N PHE A 73 17.41 19.62 12.01
CA PHE A 73 18.63 19.19 11.34
C PHE A 73 18.49 19.07 9.80
N PRO A 74 18.38 20.20 9.07
CA PRO A 74 18.04 20.22 7.64
C PRO A 74 19.09 19.60 6.71
N THR A 75 20.33 19.37 7.17
CA THR A 75 21.37 18.70 6.36
C THR A 75 21.41 17.19 6.56
N VAL A 76 21.11 16.69 7.76
CA VAL A 76 21.24 15.26 8.11
C VAL A 76 19.89 14.53 8.21
N TRP A 77 18.78 15.25 8.12
CA TRP A 77 17.44 14.66 8.12
C TRP A 77 17.21 13.52 7.10
N PRO A 78 17.76 13.50 5.85
CA PRO A 78 17.45 12.42 4.91
C PRO A 78 18.20 11.15 5.29
N VAL A 79 19.39 11.30 5.89
CA VAL A 79 20.18 10.20 6.44
C VAL A 79 19.47 9.62 7.66
N LEU A 80 18.95 10.47 8.54
CA LEU A 80 18.15 10.04 9.69
C LEU A 80 16.88 9.30 9.25
N LEU A 81 16.20 9.74 8.19
CA LEU A 81 15.06 9.02 7.61
C LEU A 81 15.46 7.64 7.06
N GLY A 82 16.62 7.52 6.41
CA GLY A 82 17.15 6.23 5.97
C GLY A 82 17.52 5.29 7.13
N VAL A 83 18.15 5.82 8.17
CA VAL A 83 18.45 5.06 9.41
C VAL A 83 17.16 4.63 10.11
N LEU A 84 16.17 5.52 10.18
CA LEU A 84 14.85 5.22 10.73
C LEU A 84 14.18 4.10 9.94
N LEU A 85 14.25 4.12 8.61
CA LEU A 85 13.75 3.03 7.77
C LEU A 85 14.40 1.70 8.13
N LEU A 86 15.73 1.65 8.23
CA LEU A 86 16.44 0.43 8.63
C LEU A 86 16.00 -0.04 10.02
N LEU A 87 15.86 0.88 10.98
CA LEU A 87 15.43 0.58 12.34
C LEU A 87 14.01 0.00 12.35
N VAL A 88 13.07 0.59 11.61
CA VAL A 88 11.70 0.06 11.51
C VAL A 88 11.69 -1.32 10.86
N ILE A 89 12.47 -1.56 9.80
CA ILE A 89 12.59 -2.88 9.16
C ILE A 89 13.13 -3.93 10.14
N LEU A 90 14.17 -3.58 10.90
CA LEU A 90 14.85 -4.52 11.82
C LEU A 90 14.02 -4.82 13.06
N PHE A 91 13.38 -3.80 13.65
CA PHE A 91 12.65 -3.96 14.91
C PHE A 91 11.20 -4.39 14.68
N LEU A 92 10.52 -3.86 13.65
CA LEU A 92 9.07 -4.02 13.45
C LEU A 92 8.72 -4.42 11.98
N PRO A 93 9.17 -5.59 11.49
CA PRO A 93 8.85 -6.06 10.13
C PRO A 93 7.37 -6.34 9.88
N ARG A 94 6.53 -6.39 10.93
CA ARG A 94 5.07 -6.57 10.85
C ARG A 94 4.28 -5.25 10.90
N GLY A 95 4.94 -4.10 11.04
CA GLY A 95 4.33 -2.77 11.13
C GLY A 95 3.83 -2.39 12.52
N VAL A 96 3.80 -1.08 12.82
CA VAL A 96 3.54 -0.54 14.17
C VAL A 96 2.08 -0.74 14.60
N ILE A 97 1.15 -0.68 13.64
CA ILE A 97 -0.28 -0.85 13.93
C ILE A 97 -0.61 -2.32 14.26
N SER A 98 0.24 -3.29 13.90
CA SER A 98 0.10 -4.67 14.36
C SER A 98 0.28 -4.84 15.88
N LEU A 99 0.89 -3.86 16.57
CA LEU A 99 1.08 -3.87 18.02
C LEU A 99 0.01 -3.04 18.75
N CYS A 100 -0.45 -1.92 18.17
CA CYS A 100 -1.46 -1.06 18.80
C CYS A 100 -2.90 -1.53 18.56
N VAL A 101 -3.19 -2.18 17.42
CA VAL A 101 -4.53 -2.71 17.11
C VAL A 101 -4.51 -4.21 17.35
N SER A 102 -4.59 -4.56 18.64
CA SER A 102 -4.77 -5.94 19.10
C SER A 102 -6.03 -6.56 18.46
N GLU A 103 -5.78 -7.59 17.65
CA GLU A 103 -6.68 -8.67 17.23
C GLU A 103 -8.01 -8.41 16.49
N ARG A 104 -8.70 -7.26 16.61
CA ARG A 104 -10.15 -7.31 16.35
C ARG A 104 -10.69 -7.00 14.96
N GLU A 105 -9.92 -6.47 14.04
CA GLU A 105 -10.40 -6.31 12.67
C GLU A 105 -9.30 -6.60 11.66
N ARG A 106 -9.24 -7.88 11.28
CA ARG A 106 -8.74 -8.37 9.99
C ARG A 106 -9.52 -7.71 8.84
N VAL A 107 -9.45 -6.39 8.70
CA VAL A 107 -10.00 -5.62 7.58
C VAL A 107 -8.88 -5.28 6.62
N GLY A 108 -8.41 -6.33 5.97
CA GLY A 108 -7.53 -6.23 4.82
C GLY A 108 -6.97 -7.55 4.34
N ASP A 109 -7.77 -8.63 4.38
CA ASP A 109 -7.57 -9.74 3.45
C ASP A 109 -8.00 -9.33 2.02
N PHE A 110 -7.60 -8.12 1.58
CA PHE A 110 -7.77 -7.61 0.23
C PHE A 110 -6.62 -8.15 -0.61
N GLY A 111 -6.54 -9.47 -0.70
CA GLY A 111 -5.42 -10.17 -1.34
C GLY A 111 -5.67 -11.64 -1.53
N ARG A 112 -6.49 -12.29 -0.69
CA ARG A 112 -6.88 -13.69 -0.90
C ARG A 112 -8.04 -13.79 -1.89
N ARG A 113 -7.80 -13.28 -3.11
CA ARG A 113 -8.62 -13.62 -4.27
C ARG A 113 -8.65 -15.14 -4.36
N ARG A 114 -9.87 -15.66 -4.29
CA ARG A 114 -10.23 -17.06 -4.48
C ARG A 114 -9.34 -17.69 -5.55
N ARG A 115 -8.47 -18.59 -5.11
CA ARG A 115 -8.02 -19.70 -5.95
C ARG A 115 -9.31 -20.42 -6.34
N THR A 116 -9.78 -20.19 -7.56
CA THR A 116 -10.84 -20.98 -8.17
C THR A 116 -10.35 -22.42 -8.20
N LYS A 117 -10.77 -23.17 -7.17
CA LYS A 117 -10.68 -24.62 -7.14
C LYS A 117 -11.43 -25.09 -8.39
N GLY A 118 -10.77 -25.93 -9.19
CA GLY A 118 -11.15 -26.22 -10.55
C GLY A 118 -12.60 -26.66 -10.75
N THR A 119 -13.12 -26.33 -11.91
CA THR A 119 -14.12 -27.16 -12.59
C THR A 119 -13.36 -27.87 -13.70
N ALA A 120 -13.57 -29.18 -13.76
CA ALA A 120 -12.77 -30.23 -14.40
C ALA A 120 -12.32 -29.98 -15.85
N PRO A 121 -11.24 -30.66 -16.31
CA PRO A 121 -10.99 -30.88 -17.73
C PRO A 121 -12.24 -31.49 -18.38
N PRO A 122 -12.52 -31.21 -19.66
CA PRO A 122 -13.57 -31.89 -20.41
C PRO A 122 -13.17 -33.35 -20.64
N GLU A 123 -13.35 -34.17 -19.61
CA GLU A 123 -13.51 -35.62 -19.72
C GLU A 123 -14.95 -35.88 -20.13
N LEU A 124 -15.26 -35.59 -21.39
CA LEU A 124 -16.45 -36.08 -22.06
C LEU A 124 -15.99 -36.69 -23.38
N VAL A 125 -16.18 -38.01 -23.44
CA VAL A 125 -16.18 -38.90 -24.62
C VAL A 125 -14.85 -39.55 -24.99
N SER A 126 -14.50 -40.58 -24.24
CA SER A 126 -14.12 -41.89 -24.82
C SER A 126 -14.72 -42.93 -23.89
N PRO A 127 -15.60 -43.83 -24.34
CA PRO A 127 -15.19 -44.89 -25.27
C PRO A 127 -16.32 -45.43 -26.17
N GLU A 128 -16.16 -45.44 -27.50
CA GLU A 128 -16.90 -46.42 -28.32
C GLU A 128 -16.23 -46.58 -29.68
N GLY A 129 -15.40 -47.63 -29.76
CA GLY A 129 -15.15 -48.28 -31.03
C GLY A 129 -16.44 -48.97 -31.43
N GLU A 130 -17.23 -48.34 -32.30
CA GLU A 130 -18.32 -49.00 -32.99
C GLU A 130 -17.92 -49.22 -34.46
N HIS A 131 -17.35 -50.39 -34.67
CA HIS A 131 -17.29 -51.08 -35.94
C HIS A 131 -18.72 -51.46 -36.35
N VAL A 132 -19.23 -50.90 -37.46
CA VAL A 132 -20.33 -51.53 -38.22
C VAL A 132 -20.06 -51.39 -39.73
N PRO A 133 -20.06 -52.52 -40.49
CA PRO A 133 -19.83 -52.63 -41.94
C PRO A 133 -21.14 -52.31 -42.73
N PRO A 134 -21.29 -52.39 -44.08
CA PRO A 134 -20.77 -53.36 -45.06
C PRO A 134 -19.76 -52.83 -46.09
#